data_AF-A0A7C2WE70-F1
#
_entry.id   AF-A0A7C2WE70-F1
#
_cell.length_a   1.000
_cell.length_b   1.000
_cell.length_c   1.000
_cell.angle_alpha   90.00
_cell.angle_beta   90.00
_cell.angle_gamma   90.00
#
_symmetry.space_group_name_H-M   'P 1'
#
loop_
_entity.id
_entity.type
_entity.pdbx_description
1 polymer ?
#
loop_
_entity_poly.entity_id
_entity_poly.type
_entity_poly.pdbx_seq_one_letter_code
_entity_poly.pdbx_strand_id
1 'polypeptide(L)'
;MVVCRREQDGGDRSIRVHPQNLGIMAKAVSLAALVCGAARGSDLPASFDLRHHGTVTEVRYQSGGTCWAHGTMAAIESNLLMTGRWAASGQTGLPNLAEYHLDWWNGFNGQSNSDWPGHGGLVVHEGGDYLVAAAYLSRGDGAVYHPSANDGQADTPWYARPPLRYDP
;
A
#
# COMPACT_ATOMS: atom_id res chain seq x y z
N MET A 1 -6.46 -11.84 5.31
CA MET A 1 -7.22 -11.77 6.58
C MET A 1 -6.30 -12.27 7.69
N VAL A 2 -5.58 -11.38 8.37
CA VAL A 2 -4.65 -11.75 9.44
C VAL A 2 -5.42 -11.75 10.75
N VAL A 3 -5.57 -12.93 11.34
CA VAL A 3 -6.18 -13.11 12.66
C VAL A 3 -5.07 -12.99 13.71
N CYS A 4 -5.07 -11.92 14.51
CA CYS A 4 -4.22 -11.82 15.69
C CYS A 4 -4.86 -12.60 16.85
N ARG A 5 -4.24 -13.71 17.25
CA ARG A 5 -4.60 -14.44 18.47
C ARG A 5 -3.79 -13.87 19.65
N ARG A 6 -4.45 -13.51 20.75
CA ARG A 6 -3.82 -13.00 21.98
C ARG A 6 -3.53 -14.19 22.90
N GLU A 7 -2.27 -14.42 23.21
CA GLU A 7 -1.82 -15.40 24.21
C GLU A 7 -1.93 -14.74 25.60
N GLN A 8 -2.66 -15.36 26.53
CA GLN A 8 -2.82 -14.90 27.90
C GLN A 8 -1.95 -15.74 28.82
N ASP A 9 -0.82 -15.18 29.28
CA ASP A 9 -0.06 -15.76 30.37
C ASP A 9 -0.47 -15.12 31.69
N GLY A 10 -1.14 -15.91 32.52
CA GLY A 10 -1.44 -15.61 33.92
C GLY A 10 -0.29 -16.02 34.83
N GLY A 11 0.09 -15.16 35.77
CA GLY A 11 1.10 -15.44 36.78
C GLY A 11 1.20 -14.34 37.82
N ASP A 12 0.31 -14.41 38.82
CA ASP A 12 0.32 -13.60 40.03
C ASP A 12 1.61 -13.80 40.84
N ARG A 13 2.36 -12.72 41.09
CA ARG A 13 3.47 -12.69 42.05
C ARG A 13 3.27 -11.54 43.02
N SER A 14 2.37 -11.73 43.98
CA SER A 14 2.20 -10.83 45.11
C SER A 14 3.48 -10.72 45.96
N ILE A 15 4.15 -9.57 45.94
CA ILE A 15 5.21 -9.22 46.89
C ILE A 15 4.56 -8.88 48.24
N ARG A 16 4.85 -9.68 49.28
CA ARG A 16 4.53 -9.34 50.68
C ARG A 16 5.54 -8.34 51.21
N VAL A 17 5.10 -7.14 51.57
CA VAL A 17 5.92 -6.16 52.30
C VAL A 17 5.50 -6.17 53.78
N HIS A 18 6.45 -6.44 54.67
CA HIS A 18 6.27 -6.36 56.12
C HIS A 18 6.23 -4.88 56.57
N PRO A 19 5.33 -4.50 57.51
CA PRO A 19 5.30 -3.13 58.00
C PRO A 19 6.29 -2.94 59.16
N GLN A 20 7.13 -1.92 59.08
CA GLN A 20 7.74 -1.31 60.26
C GLN A 20 7.51 0.20 60.25
N ASN A 21 6.95 0.67 61.36
CA ASN A 21 7.13 1.97 62.00
C ASN A 21 6.55 3.23 61.34
N LEU A 22 5.27 3.43 61.66
CA LEU A 22 4.65 4.59 62.32
C LEU A 22 5.51 5.88 62.43
N GLY A 23 5.16 6.91 61.66
CA GLY A 23 5.73 8.26 61.77
C GLY A 23 5.03 9.31 60.89
N ILE A 24 3.97 9.92 61.43
CA ILE A 24 3.61 11.35 61.38
C ILE A 24 3.73 12.10 60.02
N MET A 25 2.57 12.37 59.39
CA MET A 25 2.07 13.69 58.93
C MET A 25 1.15 13.54 57.70
N ALA A 26 -0.10 13.93 57.89
CA ALA A 26 -1.11 13.99 56.84
C ALA A 26 -0.74 15.02 55.75
N LYS A 27 -0.69 14.56 54.49
CA LYS A 27 -1.14 15.35 53.35
C LYS A 27 -1.96 14.42 52.47
N ALA A 28 -3.23 14.78 52.28
CA ALA A 28 -4.15 14.09 51.40
C ALA A 28 -3.55 14.04 49.98
N VAL A 29 -3.01 12.88 49.61
CA VAL A 29 -2.71 12.58 48.22
C VAL A 29 -4.04 12.16 47.62
N SER A 30 -4.68 13.08 46.91
CA SER A 30 -5.84 12.77 46.06
C SER A 30 -5.48 11.57 45.20
N LEU A 31 -6.20 10.47 45.39
CA LEU A 31 -6.17 9.31 44.53
C LEU A 31 -6.69 9.77 43.16
N ALA A 32 -5.78 10.22 42.29
CA ALA A 32 -6.07 10.34 40.88
C ALA A 32 -6.34 8.91 40.39
N ALA A 33 -7.62 8.55 40.35
CA ALA A 33 -8.07 7.36 39.66
C ALA A 33 -7.50 7.43 38.24
N LEU A 34 -6.55 6.55 37.96
CA LEU A 34 -6.04 6.32 36.62
C LEU A 34 -7.22 5.78 35.83
N VAL A 35 -7.99 6.67 35.20
CA VAL A 35 -8.98 6.30 34.21
C VAL A 35 -8.18 5.65 33.09
N CYS A 36 -8.17 4.32 33.09
CA CYS A 36 -7.76 3.52 31.95
C CYS A 36 -8.71 3.91 30.82
N GLY A 37 -8.30 4.90 30.02
CA GLY A 37 -8.98 5.23 28.79
C GLY A 37 -8.87 4.01 27.88
N ALA A 38 -9.91 3.18 27.86
CA ALA A 38 -10.13 2.28 26.75
C ALA A 38 -10.11 3.17 25.51
N ALA A 39 -9.09 3.01 24.66
CA ALA A 39 -9.06 3.66 23.36
C ALA A 39 -10.40 3.33 22.69
N ARG A 40 -11.27 4.33 22.54
CA ARG A 40 -12.48 4.19 21.74
C ARG A 40 -12.02 3.73 20.37
N GLY A 41 -12.48 2.57 19.92
CA GLY A 41 -12.33 2.19 18.52
C GLY A 41 -12.79 3.39 17.70
N SER A 42 -11.94 3.87 16.80
CA SER A 42 -12.31 4.95 15.89
C SER A 42 -13.68 4.63 15.32
N ASP A 43 -14.65 5.54 15.45
CA ASP A 43 -15.94 5.44 14.76
C ASP A 43 -15.65 5.51 13.25
N LEU A 44 -15.33 4.36 12.66
CA LEU A 44 -15.13 4.23 11.23
C LEU A 44 -16.48 4.56 10.57
N PRO A 45 -16.47 5.29 9.45
CA PRO A 45 -17.71 5.63 8.77
C PRO A 45 -18.40 4.35 8.29
N ALA A 46 -19.74 4.34 8.30
CA ALA A 46 -20.53 3.22 7.80
C ALA A 46 -20.28 2.93 6.30
N SER A 47 -19.77 3.92 5.56
CA SER A 47 -19.37 3.81 4.16
C SER A 47 -18.21 4.76 3.87
N PHE A 48 -17.29 4.35 2.99
CA PHE A 48 -16.22 5.20 2.50
C PHE A 48 -16.13 5.07 0.98
N ASP A 49 -16.32 6.17 0.27
CA ASP A 49 -16.31 6.23 -1.19
C ASP A 49 -15.32 7.29 -1.64
N LEU A 50 -14.21 6.86 -2.22
CA LEU A 50 -13.15 7.74 -2.72
C LEU A 50 -13.64 8.74 -3.77
N ARG A 51 -14.73 8.43 -4.49
CA ARG A 51 -15.32 9.33 -5.50
C ARG A 51 -15.88 10.60 -4.86
N HIS A 52 -16.41 10.52 -3.64
CA HIS A 52 -16.88 11.69 -2.89
C HIS A 52 -15.72 12.60 -2.43
N HIS A 53 -14.48 12.09 -2.45
CA HIS A 53 -13.29 12.84 -2.08
C HIS A 53 -12.50 13.36 -3.29
N GLY A 54 -12.90 13.03 -4.53
CA GLY A 54 -12.18 13.43 -5.73
C GLY A 54 -10.81 12.76 -5.87
N THR A 55 -10.63 11.57 -5.29
CA THR A 55 -9.34 10.87 -5.20
C THR A 55 -9.34 9.55 -5.98
N VAL A 56 -10.15 9.50 -7.03
CA VAL A 56 -10.26 8.37 -7.97
C VAL A 56 -9.90 8.88 -9.36
N THR A 57 -9.07 8.13 -10.08
CA THR A 57 -8.75 8.36 -11.50
C THR A 57 -9.81 7.72 -12.40
N GLU A 58 -9.74 7.97 -13.70
CA GLU A 58 -10.71 7.38 -14.63
C GLU A 58 -10.58 5.86 -14.76
N VAL A 59 -11.60 5.24 -15.36
CA VAL A 59 -11.63 3.79 -15.57
C VAL A 59 -10.73 3.41 -16.75
N ARG A 60 -9.83 2.45 -16.52
CA ARG A 60 -8.86 1.91 -17.51
C ARG A 60 -9.39 0.67 -18.24
N TYR A 61 -8.79 0.35 -19.39
CA TYR A 61 -9.12 -0.82 -20.20
C TYR A 61 -7.96 -1.82 -20.26
N GLN A 62 -7.98 -2.80 -19.35
CA GLN A 62 -7.00 -3.88 -19.37
C GLN A 62 -7.20 -4.80 -20.58
N SER A 63 -6.09 -5.36 -21.08
CA SER A 63 -6.07 -6.47 -22.03
C SER A 63 -5.30 -7.65 -21.43
N GLY A 64 -5.72 -8.87 -21.71
CA GLY A 64 -5.19 -10.08 -21.07
C GLY A 64 -5.39 -10.12 -19.54
N GLY A 65 -4.60 -10.95 -18.88
CA GLY A 65 -4.49 -11.09 -17.42
C GLY A 65 -3.71 -9.96 -16.72
N THR A 66 -3.77 -8.71 -17.20
CA THR A 66 -3.01 -7.56 -16.63
C THR A 66 -3.72 -6.85 -15.47
N CYS A 67 -4.76 -7.46 -14.88
CA CYS A 67 -5.54 -6.89 -13.77
C CYS A 67 -4.70 -6.55 -12.54
N TRP A 68 -3.66 -7.34 -12.27
CA TRP A 68 -2.74 -7.13 -11.16
C TRP A 68 -1.96 -5.81 -11.30
N ALA A 69 -1.53 -5.47 -12.52
CA ALA A 69 -0.84 -4.23 -12.81
C ALA A 69 -1.79 -3.02 -12.71
N HIS A 70 -2.98 -3.13 -13.30
CA HIS A 70 -4.01 -2.08 -13.25
C HIS A 70 -4.49 -1.80 -11.82
N GLY A 71 -4.77 -2.85 -11.04
CA GLY A 71 -5.15 -2.71 -9.64
C GLY A 71 -4.05 -2.06 -8.80
N THR A 72 -2.79 -2.40 -9.08
CA THR A 72 -1.62 -1.79 -8.42
C THR A 72 -1.54 -0.30 -8.72
N MET A 73 -1.56 0.09 -10.00
CA MET A 73 -1.44 1.49 -10.39
C MET A 73 -2.62 2.32 -9.89
N ALA A 74 -3.87 1.86 -10.06
CA ALA A 74 -5.05 2.55 -9.56
C ALA A 74 -5.01 2.80 -8.03
N ALA A 75 -4.49 1.85 -7.25
CA ALA A 75 -4.30 2.02 -5.82
C ALA A 75 -3.24 3.08 -5.48
N ILE A 76 -2.13 3.12 -6.23
CA ILE A 76 -1.09 4.13 -6.05
C ILE A 76 -1.60 5.51 -6.46
N GLU A 77 -2.27 5.65 -7.60
CA GLU A 77 -2.88 6.90 -8.06
C GLU A 77 -3.85 7.46 -7.02
N SER A 78 -4.75 6.62 -6.50
CA SER A 78 -5.69 7.01 -5.45
C SER A 78 -4.97 7.47 -4.18
N ASN A 79 -3.89 6.78 -3.77
CA ASN A 79 -3.09 7.18 -2.62
C ASN A 79 -2.34 8.51 -2.85
N LEU A 80 -1.82 8.74 -4.06
CA LEU A 80 -1.16 10.00 -4.43
C LEU A 80 -2.13 11.18 -4.35
N LEU A 81 -3.39 10.98 -4.77
CA LEU A 81 -4.46 11.96 -4.64
C LEU A 81 -4.89 12.16 -3.18
N MET A 82 -5.19 11.07 -2.46
CA MET A 82 -5.61 11.10 -1.04
C MET A 82 -4.61 11.80 -0.12
N THR A 83 -3.32 11.63 -0.39
CA THR A 83 -2.25 12.22 0.44
C THR A 83 -1.81 13.61 -0.02
N GLY A 84 -2.34 14.11 -1.13
CA GLY A 84 -1.90 15.36 -1.76
C GLY A 84 -0.47 15.31 -2.33
N ARG A 85 0.18 14.13 -2.33
CA ARG A 85 1.56 13.97 -2.81
C ARG A 85 1.70 14.22 -4.30
N TRP A 86 0.65 13.96 -5.08
CA TRP A 86 0.64 14.27 -6.51
C TRP A 86 0.88 15.77 -6.75
N ALA A 87 0.00 16.63 -6.21
CA ALA A 87 0.14 18.07 -6.33
C ALA A 87 1.43 18.60 -5.69
N ALA A 88 1.83 18.06 -4.52
CA ALA A 88 3.06 18.45 -3.85
C ALA A 88 4.34 18.12 -4.66
N SER A 89 4.27 17.16 -5.60
CA SER A 89 5.37 16.83 -6.51
C SER A 89 5.49 17.78 -7.72
N GLY A 90 4.65 18.83 -7.78
CA GLY A 90 4.63 19.78 -8.90
C GLY A 90 3.87 19.28 -10.13
N GLN A 91 3.25 18.10 -10.05
CA GLN A 91 2.45 17.54 -11.12
C GLN A 91 1.08 18.23 -11.20
N THR A 92 0.52 18.29 -12.41
CA THR A 92 -0.81 18.85 -12.69
C THR A 92 -1.73 17.79 -13.25
N GLY A 93 -3.04 18.02 -13.23
CA GLY A 93 -4.02 17.03 -13.67
C GLY A 93 -4.09 15.82 -12.74
N LEU A 94 -4.57 14.69 -13.28
CA LEU A 94 -4.67 13.43 -12.55
C LEU A 94 -3.39 12.59 -12.74
N PRO A 95 -2.99 11.79 -11.73
CA PRO A 95 -1.98 10.76 -11.91
C PRO A 95 -2.34 9.82 -13.06
N ASN A 96 -1.31 9.34 -13.74
CA ASN A 96 -1.45 8.43 -14.85
C ASN A 96 -0.24 7.51 -14.97
N LEU A 97 -0.27 6.45 -14.18
CA LEU A 97 0.85 5.54 -13.99
C LEU A 97 0.77 4.38 -14.98
N ALA A 98 1.86 4.11 -15.69
CA ALA A 98 1.91 3.14 -16.77
C ALA A 98 1.88 1.68 -16.28
N GLU A 99 0.71 1.04 -16.38
CA GLU A 99 0.47 -0.36 -16.00
C GLU A 99 1.35 -1.32 -16.79
N TYR A 100 1.46 -1.10 -18.11
CA TYR A 100 2.26 -1.94 -18.99
C TYR A 100 3.76 -1.82 -18.72
N HIS A 101 4.23 -0.73 -18.12
CA HIS A 101 5.62 -0.66 -17.70
C HIS A 101 5.90 -1.69 -16.59
N LEU A 102 5.00 -1.82 -15.60
CA LEU A 102 5.08 -2.89 -14.61
C LEU A 102 4.91 -4.28 -15.25
N ASP A 103 3.94 -4.46 -16.15
CA ASP A 103 3.70 -5.76 -16.78
C ASP A 103 4.92 -6.28 -17.56
N TRP A 104 5.57 -5.42 -18.34
CA TRP A 104 6.75 -5.77 -19.13
C TRP A 104 8.05 -5.84 -18.31
N TRP A 105 8.24 -4.94 -17.35
CA TRP A 105 9.53 -4.74 -16.66
C TRP A 105 9.56 -5.22 -15.21
N ASN A 106 8.64 -6.12 -14.83
CA ASN A 106 8.55 -6.60 -13.45
C ASN A 106 9.79 -7.34 -12.92
N GLY A 107 10.61 -7.94 -13.80
CA GLY A 107 11.83 -8.66 -13.41
C GLY A 107 11.65 -10.17 -13.18
N PHE A 108 10.43 -10.70 -13.39
CA PHE A 108 10.06 -12.10 -13.15
C PHE A 108 9.35 -12.76 -14.33
N ASN A 109 9.37 -12.13 -15.51
CA ASN A 109 8.71 -12.63 -16.72
C ASN A 109 9.75 -13.02 -17.80
N GLY A 110 9.33 -13.74 -18.83
CA GLY A 110 10.26 -14.19 -19.89
C GLY A 110 10.99 -13.07 -20.66
N GLN A 111 10.43 -11.84 -20.66
CA GLN A 111 11.02 -10.66 -21.29
C GLN A 111 12.04 -9.95 -20.37
N SER A 112 11.72 -9.87 -19.08
CA SER A 112 12.45 -9.12 -18.07
C SER A 112 12.65 -10.06 -16.88
N ASN A 113 13.78 -10.77 -16.90
CA ASN A 113 14.28 -11.58 -15.81
C ASN A 113 15.80 -11.73 -15.96
N SER A 114 16.56 -10.76 -15.45
CA SER A 114 18.02 -10.77 -15.52
C SER A 114 18.67 -11.83 -14.64
N ASP A 115 17.93 -12.34 -13.66
CA ASP A 115 18.44 -13.27 -12.66
C ASP A 115 18.39 -14.73 -13.18
N TRP A 116 17.70 -14.95 -14.31
CA TRP A 116 17.59 -16.25 -14.96
C TRP A 116 18.04 -16.20 -16.44
N PRO A 117 19.23 -16.73 -16.78
CA PRO A 117 19.79 -16.68 -18.14
C PRO A 117 18.99 -17.45 -19.21
N GLY A 118 18.04 -18.30 -18.79
CA GLY A 118 17.24 -19.15 -19.69
C GLY A 118 15.93 -18.55 -20.17
N HIS A 119 15.67 -17.25 -19.96
CA HIS A 119 14.41 -16.57 -20.34
C HIS A 119 13.16 -17.30 -19.84
N GLY A 120 13.07 -17.50 -18.52
CA GLY A 120 11.94 -18.13 -17.85
C GLY A 120 11.19 -17.16 -16.96
N GLY A 121 10.00 -17.57 -16.49
CA GLY A 121 9.18 -16.78 -15.59
C GLY A 121 7.73 -16.72 -16.02
N LEU A 122 7.03 -15.72 -15.53
CA LEU A 122 5.66 -15.42 -15.95
C LEU A 122 5.59 -15.15 -17.45
N VAL A 123 4.47 -15.52 -18.05
CA VAL A 123 4.13 -15.10 -19.41
C VAL A 123 3.58 -13.68 -19.33
N VAL A 124 4.16 -12.76 -20.12
CA VAL A 124 3.70 -11.37 -20.19
C VAL A 124 2.21 -11.35 -20.52
N HIS A 125 1.45 -10.45 -19.87
CA HIS A 125 0.00 -10.34 -19.99
C HIS A 125 -0.83 -11.50 -19.42
N GLU A 126 -0.26 -12.57 -18.88
CA GLU A 126 -1.02 -13.75 -18.40
C GLU A 126 -1.10 -13.83 -16.86
N GLY A 127 -0.90 -12.71 -16.19
CA GLY A 127 -1.04 -12.59 -14.74
C GLY A 127 0.21 -12.15 -14.02
N GLY A 128 0.06 -12.05 -12.71
CA GLY A 128 1.05 -11.61 -11.75
C GLY A 128 0.40 -11.53 -10.38
N ASP A 129 1.17 -11.12 -9.38
CA ASP A 129 0.67 -11.00 -8.02
C ASP A 129 1.22 -9.76 -7.30
N TYR A 130 0.76 -9.57 -6.06
CA TYR A 130 1.19 -8.45 -5.24
C TYR A 130 2.68 -8.51 -4.87
N LEU A 131 3.33 -9.67 -4.90
CA LEU A 131 4.76 -9.81 -4.61
C LEU A 131 5.59 -9.33 -5.79
N VAL A 132 5.19 -9.66 -7.02
CA VAL A 132 5.79 -9.15 -8.25
C VAL A 132 5.69 -7.62 -8.29
N ALA A 133 4.49 -7.08 -8.02
CA ALA A 133 4.29 -5.64 -7.95
C ALA A 133 5.12 -4.98 -6.83
N ALA A 134 5.14 -5.56 -5.64
CA ALA A 134 5.91 -5.04 -4.51
C ALA A 134 7.42 -5.05 -4.78
N ALA A 135 7.94 -6.13 -5.38
CA ALA A 135 9.34 -6.24 -5.75
C ALA A 135 9.73 -5.21 -6.81
N TYR A 136 8.91 -5.05 -7.85
CA TYR A 136 9.11 -4.04 -8.88
C TYR A 136 9.17 -2.61 -8.30
N LEU A 137 8.22 -2.26 -7.42
CA LEU A 137 8.19 -0.94 -6.77
C LEU A 137 9.37 -0.76 -5.81
N SER A 138 9.69 -1.78 -5.01
CA SER A 138 10.75 -1.71 -4.00
C SER A 138 12.15 -1.67 -4.59
N ARG A 139 12.32 -2.22 -5.80
CA ARG A 139 13.57 -2.17 -6.57
C ARG A 139 13.83 -0.79 -7.18
N GLY A 140 12.83 0.08 -7.22
CA GLY A 140 12.95 1.45 -7.73
C GLY A 140 12.74 1.59 -9.23
N ASP A 141 12.27 0.55 -9.93
CA ASP A 141 11.82 0.72 -11.33
C ASP A 141 10.55 1.58 -11.40
N GLY A 142 9.78 1.60 -10.30
CA GLY A 142 8.91 2.71 -9.95
C GLY A 142 7.56 2.75 -10.66
N ALA A 143 6.63 3.47 -10.06
CA ALA A 143 5.39 3.86 -10.71
C ALA A 143 5.69 4.95 -11.75
N VAL A 144 5.82 4.54 -13.01
CA VAL A 144 6.22 5.43 -14.11
C VAL A 144 5.02 6.25 -14.55
N TYR A 145 5.12 7.58 -14.48
CA TYR A 145 4.14 8.46 -15.10
C TYR A 145 4.31 8.43 -16.62
N HIS A 146 3.22 8.28 -17.36
CA HIS A 146 3.23 8.42 -18.81
C HIS A 146 1.96 9.11 -19.27
N PRO A 147 1.99 10.29 -19.94
CA PRO A 147 0.77 11.04 -20.25
C PRO A 147 -0.24 10.29 -21.13
N SER A 148 0.22 9.38 -21.98
CA SER A 148 -0.67 8.54 -22.82
C SER A 148 -1.18 7.26 -22.15
N ALA A 149 -0.86 6.97 -20.88
CA ALA A 149 -1.49 5.84 -20.17
C ALA A 149 -2.97 6.10 -19.82
N ASN A 150 -3.46 7.33 -20.06
CA ASN A 150 -4.78 7.82 -19.66
C ASN A 150 -5.73 7.96 -20.83
N ASP A 151 -5.33 7.58 -22.04
CA ASP A 151 -5.90 8.18 -23.25
C ASP A 151 -7.28 7.64 -23.66
N GLY A 152 -7.95 6.90 -22.76
CA GLY A 152 -9.27 6.33 -23.00
C GLY A 152 -9.30 5.30 -24.13
N GLN A 153 -8.15 4.96 -24.71
CA GLN A 153 -8.02 3.87 -25.67
C GLN A 153 -7.72 2.58 -24.91
N ALA A 154 -8.07 1.45 -25.50
CA ALA A 154 -7.42 0.21 -25.09
C ALA A 154 -5.92 0.43 -25.34
N ASP A 155 -5.08 0.29 -24.31
CA ASP A 155 -3.60 0.41 -24.33
C ASP A 155 -2.90 -0.62 -25.25
N THR A 156 -3.60 -1.04 -26.32
CA THR A 156 -3.23 -1.94 -27.40
C THR A 156 -1.80 -1.74 -27.91
N PRO A 157 -1.29 -0.51 -28.10
CA PRO A 157 0.11 -0.33 -28.51
C PRO A 157 1.09 -0.93 -27.49
N TRP A 158 0.80 -0.80 -26.20
CA TRP A 158 1.65 -1.28 -25.12
C TRP A 158 1.38 -2.72 -24.75
N TYR A 159 0.17 -3.23 -25.03
CA TYR A 159 -0.08 -4.67 -25.04
C TYR A 159 0.78 -5.36 -26.12
N ALA A 160 0.93 -4.76 -27.30
CA ALA A 160 1.69 -5.37 -28.38
C ALA A 160 3.21 -5.16 -28.28
N ARG A 161 3.67 -4.05 -27.68
CA ARG A 161 5.09 -3.66 -27.66
C ARG A 161 5.45 -3.07 -26.29
N PRO A 162 6.57 -3.48 -25.68
CA PRO A 162 6.99 -2.90 -24.41
C PRO A 162 7.26 -1.40 -24.56
N PRO A 163 6.78 -0.56 -23.63
CA PRO A 163 7.24 0.82 -23.54
C PRO A 163 8.73 0.87 -23.20
N LEU A 164 9.38 2.01 -23.46
CA LEU A 164 10.75 2.22 -23.02
C LEU A 164 10.87 1.99 -21.52
N ARG A 165 11.91 1.25 -21.12
CA ARG A 165 12.18 0.98 -19.70
C ARG A 165 12.66 2.22 -18.95
N TYR A 166 13.38 3.09 -19.65
CA TYR A 166 13.96 4.31 -19.11
C TYR A 166 13.79 5.42 -20.16
N ASP A 167 13.48 6.63 -19.71
CA ASP A 167 13.57 7.85 -20.54
C ASP A 167 15.05 8.27 -20.59
N PRO A 168 15.65 8.51 -21.78
CA PRO A 168 17.06 8.89 -21.93
C PRO A 168 17.48 10.20 -21.24
#